data_AF-A0AA96XXP4-F1
#
_entry.id   AF-A0AA96XXP4-F1
#
_cell.length_a   1.000
_cell.length_b   1.000
_cell.length_c   1.000
_cell.angle_alpha   90.00
_cell.angle_beta   90.00
_cell.angle_gamma   90.00
#
_symmetry.space_group_name_H-M   'P 1'
#
loop_
_entity.id
_entity.type
_entity.pdbx_description
1 polymer ?
#
loop_
_entity_poly.entity_id
_entity_poly.type
_entity_poly.pdbx_seq_one_letter_code
_entity_poly.pdbx_strand_id
1 'polypeptide(L)'
;MSEVKQLQEEGGDQESDQAQERRRSKTMSRKEMARDLRRRRLTGQVDPEEADLLKQMDDTRPRTRADCINGPRPCNFVSCKHNLYLDVNPETGSIKLNFPDKEIWELEHTCALDVAEKGGITLEEVGEIMNLTRERIRQVETRGLMKLREATEAEPPVSARKP
;
A
#
# COMPACT_ATOMS: atom_id res chain seq x y z
N MET A 1 -63.17 -20.58 -0.33
CA MET A 1 -63.01 -19.17 -0.75
C MET A 1 -61.91 -18.52 0.09
N SER A 2 -60.66 -18.85 -0.22
CA SER A 2 -59.47 -18.06 0.14
C SER A 2 -58.33 -18.68 -0.68
N GLU A 3 -58.12 -18.13 -1.87
CA GLU A 3 -57.20 -18.66 -2.87
C GLU A 3 -55.76 -18.27 -2.50
N VAL A 4 -54.97 -19.29 -2.21
CA VAL A 4 -53.52 -19.21 -2.04
C VAL A 4 -52.92 -19.04 -3.44
N LYS A 5 -52.56 -17.82 -3.80
CA LYS A 5 -51.92 -17.53 -5.09
C LYS A 5 -50.41 -17.78 -4.96
N GLN A 6 -50.00 -18.97 -5.40
CA GLN A 6 -48.62 -19.29 -5.76
C GLN A 6 -48.12 -18.28 -6.79
N LEU A 7 -46.99 -17.63 -6.52
CA LEU A 7 -46.21 -16.92 -7.52
C LEU A 7 -44.92 -17.70 -7.72
N GLN A 8 -44.73 -18.07 -8.99
CA GLN A 8 -43.72 -18.97 -9.50
C GLN A 8 -42.35 -18.31 -9.51
N GLU A 9 -41.35 -19.14 -9.23
CA GLU A 9 -39.95 -18.92 -9.56
C GLU A 9 -39.80 -18.81 -11.09
N GLU A 10 -39.13 -17.77 -11.58
CA GLU A 10 -38.45 -17.74 -12.88
C GLU A 10 -37.67 -16.41 -13.00
N GLY A 11 -36.35 -16.48 -13.22
CA GLY A 11 -35.53 -15.30 -13.48
C GLY A 11 -34.08 -15.46 -13.04
N GLY A 12 -33.32 -16.28 -13.76
CA GLY A 12 -31.87 -16.31 -13.62
C GLY A 12 -31.28 -15.03 -14.19
N ASP A 13 -30.70 -14.21 -13.33
CA ASP A 13 -29.90 -13.05 -13.75
C ASP A 13 -28.44 -13.49 -13.94
N GLN A 14 -28.14 -13.86 -15.17
CA GLN A 14 -26.78 -13.92 -15.69
C GLN A 14 -26.22 -12.52 -15.84
N GLU A 15 -24.97 -12.37 -15.39
CA GLU A 15 -23.97 -11.36 -15.79
C GLU A 15 -24.27 -9.86 -15.54
N SER A 16 -23.45 -9.28 -14.66
CA SER A 16 -22.53 -8.27 -15.20
C SER A 16 -21.19 -8.38 -14.49
N ASP A 17 -20.26 -9.10 -15.13
CA ASP A 17 -18.83 -9.04 -14.87
C ASP A 17 -18.35 -7.65 -15.34
N GLN A 18 -18.75 -6.61 -14.61
CA GLN A 18 -18.27 -5.26 -14.83
C GLN A 18 -16.84 -5.22 -14.34
N ALA A 19 -15.91 -5.51 -15.24
CA ALA A 19 -14.51 -5.19 -15.07
C ALA A 19 -14.42 -3.70 -14.70
N GLN A 20 -14.37 -3.41 -13.40
CA GLN A 20 -14.25 -2.07 -12.86
C GLN A 20 -13.10 -1.40 -13.59
N GLU A 21 -13.41 -0.37 -14.36
CA GLU A 21 -12.46 0.34 -15.19
C GLU A 21 -11.33 0.84 -14.29
N ARG A 22 -10.18 0.16 -14.34
CA ARG A 22 -9.07 0.39 -13.41
C ARG A 22 -8.65 1.85 -13.51
N ARG A 23 -9.06 2.67 -12.54
CA ARG A 23 -8.72 4.09 -12.49
C ARG A 23 -7.19 4.19 -12.44
N ARG A 24 -6.63 4.95 -13.39
CA ARG A 24 -5.18 5.12 -13.47
C ARG A 24 -4.66 5.71 -12.16
N SER A 25 -3.62 5.08 -11.61
CA SER A 25 -2.97 5.54 -10.38
C SER A 25 -2.59 7.02 -10.47
N LYS A 26 -2.99 7.81 -9.45
CA LYS A 26 -2.64 9.22 -9.35
C LYS A 26 -1.32 9.38 -8.60
N THR A 27 -0.31 9.90 -9.28
CA THR A 27 0.97 10.24 -8.64
C THR A 27 0.94 11.69 -8.19
N MET A 28 1.28 11.93 -6.93
CA MET A 28 1.39 13.26 -6.34
C MET A 28 2.85 13.66 -6.18
N SER A 29 3.21 14.86 -6.66
CA SER A 29 4.56 15.39 -6.49
C SER A 29 4.79 15.86 -5.06
N ARG A 30 5.93 15.48 -4.48
CA ARG A 30 6.35 15.94 -3.14
C ARG A 30 6.37 17.45 -3.01
N LYS A 31 6.84 18.16 -4.05
CA LYS A 31 6.90 19.63 -4.06
C LYS A 31 5.50 20.26 -4.08
N GLU A 32 4.55 19.64 -4.76
CA GLU A 32 3.17 20.12 -4.81
C GLU A 32 2.47 19.90 -3.48
N MET A 33 2.62 18.72 -2.87
CA MET A 33 2.09 18.44 -1.53
C MET A 33 2.67 19.40 -0.47
N ALA A 34 3.97 19.65 -0.50
CA ALA A 34 4.61 20.60 0.41
C ALA A 34 4.07 22.03 0.22
N ARG A 35 3.81 22.45 -1.02
CA ARG A 35 3.19 23.75 -1.33
C ARG A 35 1.76 23.82 -0.83
N ASP A 36 0.97 22.77 -1.05
CA ASP A 36 -0.42 22.68 -0.59
C ASP A 36 -0.51 22.72 0.94
N LEU A 37 0.32 21.93 1.64
CA LEU A 37 0.38 21.94 3.10
C LEU A 37 0.77 23.32 3.64
N ARG A 38 1.75 23.99 3.01
CA ARG A 38 2.13 25.36 3.38
C ARG A 38 0.97 26.33 3.19
N ARG A 39 0.23 26.21 2.08
CA ARG A 39 -0.95 27.04 1.81
C ARG A 39 -2.03 26.84 2.88
N ARG A 40 -2.38 25.59 3.20
CA ARG A 40 -3.38 25.26 4.24
C ARG A 40 -3.01 25.82 5.62
N ARG A 41 -1.72 25.75 5.99
CA ARG A 41 -1.22 26.35 7.23
C ARG A 41 -1.37 27.87 7.25
N LEU A 42 -1.05 28.55 6.14
CA LEU A 42 -1.18 30.00 6.04
C LEU A 42 -2.65 30.47 6.06
N THR A 43 -3.56 29.66 5.53
CA THR A 43 -5.00 29.97 5.51
C THR A 43 -5.74 29.54 6.78
N GLY A 44 -5.04 29.00 7.79
CA GLY A 44 -5.66 28.51 9.02
C GLY A 44 -6.59 27.31 8.82
N GLN A 45 -6.45 26.59 7.71
CA GLN A 45 -7.22 25.39 7.39
C GLN A 45 -6.67 24.12 8.05
N VAL A 46 -5.75 24.26 9.01
CA VAL A 46 -5.23 23.15 9.80
C VAL A 46 -5.95 23.18 11.13
N ASP A 47 -6.80 22.19 11.35
CA ASP A 47 -7.50 22.02 12.61
C ASP A 47 -6.49 21.66 13.72
N PRO A 48 -6.43 22.40 14.84
CA PRO A 48 -5.56 22.07 15.97
C PRO A 48 -5.79 20.65 16.51
N GLU A 49 -7.05 20.19 16.53
CA GLU A 49 -7.40 18.85 17.03
C GLU A 49 -6.86 17.77 16.10
N GLU A 50 -6.93 17.98 14.78
CA GLU A 50 -6.33 17.09 13.78
C GLU A 50 -4.80 17.02 13.94
N ALA A 51 -4.16 18.17 14.17
CA ALA A 51 -2.71 18.23 14.37
C ALA A 51 -2.26 17.47 15.63
N ASP A 52 -3.01 17.59 16.73
CA ASP A 52 -2.73 16.87 17.97
C ASP A 52 -2.97 15.36 17.80
N LEU A 53 -4.01 14.96 17.09
CA LEU A 53 -4.28 13.55 16.78
C LEU A 53 -3.14 12.94 15.95
N LEU A 54 -2.68 13.62 14.90
CA LEU A 54 -1.56 13.16 14.07
C LEU A 54 -0.29 12.99 14.90
N LYS A 55 -0.01 13.91 15.83
CA LYS A 55 1.14 13.81 16.73
C LYS A 55 1.04 12.59 17.64
N GLN A 56 -0.13 12.34 18.24
CA GLN A 56 -0.35 11.16 19.09
C GLN A 56 -0.18 9.85 18.31
N MET A 57 -0.64 9.80 17.06
CA MET A 57 -0.41 8.65 16.18
C MET A 57 1.08 8.44 15.89
N ASP A 58 1.84 9.50 15.65
CA ASP A 58 3.29 9.41 15.43
C ASP A 58 4.06 8.99 16.70
N ASP A 59 3.61 9.41 17.88
CA ASP A 59 4.20 9.03 19.16
C ASP A 59 3.97 7.55 19.48
N THR A 60 2.79 7.02 19.14
CA THR A 60 2.42 5.60 19.32
C THR A 60 2.91 4.68 18.22
N ARG A 61 3.62 5.23 17.22
CA ARG A 61 4.07 4.47 16.06
C ARG A 61 5.11 3.41 16.43
N PRO A 62 4.89 2.14 16.06
CA PRO A 62 5.85 1.07 16.31
C PRO A 62 7.16 1.32 15.56
N ARG A 63 8.28 1.01 16.20
CA ARG A 63 9.64 1.25 15.66
C ARG A 63 10.23 0.02 15.01
N THR A 64 9.88 -1.15 15.52
CA THR A 64 10.39 -2.43 15.06
C THR A 64 9.26 -3.36 14.59
N ARG A 65 9.63 -4.41 13.86
CA ARG A 65 8.69 -5.47 13.44
C ARG A 65 8.04 -6.16 14.65
N ALA A 66 8.82 -6.39 15.71
CA ALA A 66 8.32 -7.01 16.94
C ALA A 66 7.20 -6.17 17.59
N ASP A 67 7.26 -4.84 17.48
CA ASP A 67 6.24 -3.95 18.05
C ASP A 67 4.92 -3.99 17.24
N CYS A 68 4.97 -4.28 15.94
CA CYS A 68 3.81 -4.18 15.04
C CYS A 68 3.25 -5.51 14.53
N ILE A 69 3.94 -6.64 14.78
CA ILE A 69 3.54 -7.96 14.27
C ILE A 69 2.12 -8.33 14.65
N ASN A 70 1.78 -8.18 15.93
CA ASN A 70 0.44 -8.44 16.47
C ASN A 70 -0.45 -7.19 16.50
N GLY A 71 -0.04 -6.12 15.81
CA GLY A 71 -0.82 -4.89 15.72
C GLY A 71 -2.10 -5.07 14.89
N PRO A 72 -3.04 -4.12 14.96
CA PRO A 72 -4.28 -4.20 14.19
C PRO A 72 -4.01 -4.25 12.68
N ARG A 73 -4.88 -4.97 11.96
CA ARG A 73 -4.98 -4.97 10.51
C ARG A 73 -6.39 -4.52 10.14
N PRO A 74 -6.57 -3.63 9.15
CA PRO A 74 -5.58 -2.99 8.25
C PRO A 74 -4.56 -2.10 9.00
N CYS A 75 -3.31 -2.01 8.50
CA CYS A 75 -2.26 -1.24 9.15
C CYS A 75 -2.40 0.27 8.88
N ASN A 76 -2.69 1.05 9.92
CA ASN A 76 -2.92 2.51 9.83
C ASN A 76 -1.64 3.33 9.57
N PHE A 77 -0.46 2.76 9.78
CA PHE A 77 0.81 3.47 9.58
C PHE A 77 1.22 3.48 8.11
N VAL A 78 0.46 4.19 7.27
CA VAL A 78 0.65 4.27 5.81
C VAL A 78 1.98 4.86 5.37
N SER A 79 2.63 5.64 6.23
CA SER A 79 3.98 6.16 5.99
C SER A 79 5.08 5.14 6.28
N CYS A 80 4.75 3.90 6.65
CA CYS A 80 5.72 2.82 6.80
C CYS A 80 6.25 2.38 5.43
N LYS A 81 7.56 2.12 5.31
CA LYS A 81 8.19 1.66 4.05
C LYS A 81 7.67 0.31 3.53
N HIS A 82 6.99 -0.46 4.36
CA HIS A 82 6.42 -1.77 4.01
C HIS A 82 4.90 -1.72 3.81
N ASN A 83 4.27 -0.55 3.95
CA ASN A 83 2.84 -0.43 3.76
C ASN A 83 2.50 -0.55 2.26
N LEU A 84 1.48 -1.32 1.92
CA LEU A 84 1.10 -1.63 0.54
C LEU A 84 0.09 -0.63 -0.06
N TYR A 85 -0.32 0.40 0.69
CA TYR A 85 -1.22 1.43 0.19
C TYR A 85 -0.51 2.46 -0.70
N LEU A 86 0.72 2.84 -0.32
CA LEU A 86 1.52 3.89 -0.96
C LEU A 86 2.81 3.33 -1.56
N ASP A 87 3.11 3.69 -2.81
CA ASP A 87 4.42 3.51 -3.44
C ASP A 87 5.15 4.86 -3.52
N VAL A 88 6.30 4.95 -2.87
CA VAL A 88 7.10 6.17 -2.77
C VAL A 88 8.39 5.99 -3.56
N ASN A 89 8.58 6.83 -4.58
CA ASN A 89 9.84 6.84 -5.31
C ASN A 89 10.97 7.37 -4.39
N PRO A 90 12.04 6.60 -4.14
CA PRO A 90 13.08 7.00 -3.20
C PRO A 90 13.95 8.17 -3.69
N GLU A 91 14.07 8.34 -5.01
CA GLU A 91 14.90 9.41 -5.61
C GLU A 91 14.13 10.73 -5.68
N THR A 92 12.88 10.69 -6.16
CA THR A 92 12.08 11.90 -6.40
C THR A 92 11.15 12.24 -5.24
N GLY A 93 10.83 11.28 -4.37
CA GLY A 93 9.84 11.38 -3.31
C GLY A 93 8.39 11.45 -3.81
N SER A 94 8.12 11.20 -5.09
CA SER A 94 6.75 11.16 -5.61
C SER A 94 5.99 9.99 -5.01
N ILE A 95 4.74 10.22 -4.61
CA ILE A 95 3.88 9.20 -3.98
C ILE A 95 2.81 8.78 -4.98
N LYS A 96 2.65 7.47 -5.16
CA LYS A 96 1.61 6.84 -5.97
C LYS A 96 0.71 6.02 -5.03
N LEU A 97 -0.60 6.16 -5.18
CA LEU A 97 -1.57 5.22 -4.60
C LEU A 97 -1.61 3.95 -5.45
N ASN A 98 -1.45 2.78 -4.82
CA ASN A 98 -1.53 1.51 -5.54
C ASN A 98 -2.96 1.29 -6.07
N PHE A 99 -3.97 1.50 -5.21
CA PHE A 99 -5.38 1.47 -5.59
C PHE A 99 -5.99 2.84 -5.31
N PRO A 100 -6.15 3.73 -6.30
CA PRO A 100 -6.73 5.05 -6.10
C PRO A 100 -8.24 5.04 -5.83
N ASP A 101 -8.87 3.89 -6.03
CA ASP A 101 -10.29 3.59 -5.92
C ASP A 101 -10.64 2.80 -4.66
N LYS A 102 -9.65 2.41 -3.86
CA LYS A 102 -9.84 1.68 -2.60
C LYS A 102 -9.25 2.44 -1.43
N GLU A 103 -9.96 2.44 -0.31
CA GLU A 103 -9.45 2.92 0.96
C GLU A 103 -8.62 1.83 1.67
N ILE A 104 -7.86 2.23 2.69
CA ILE A 104 -6.92 1.34 3.40
C ILE A 104 -7.63 0.11 3.99
N TRP A 105 -8.87 0.27 4.45
CA TRP A 105 -9.67 -0.81 5.03
C TRP A 105 -10.32 -1.75 4.03
N GLU A 106 -10.27 -1.41 2.74
CA GLU A 106 -10.77 -2.25 1.65
C GLU A 106 -9.64 -3.10 1.01
N LEU A 107 -8.40 -2.91 1.46
CA LEU A 107 -7.26 -3.69 1.01
C LEU A 107 -7.21 -5.03 1.73
N GLU A 108 -7.02 -6.10 0.95
CA GLU A 108 -6.80 -7.43 1.49
C GLU A 108 -5.48 -7.52 2.28
N HIS A 109 -4.43 -6.85 1.79
CA HIS A 109 -3.11 -6.84 2.40
C HIS A 109 -2.59 -5.40 2.51
N THR A 110 -2.21 -5.01 3.73
CA THR A 110 -1.63 -3.68 4.00
C THR A 110 -0.13 -3.69 4.28
N CYS A 111 0.49 -4.86 4.47
CA CYS A 111 1.89 -4.98 4.90
C CYS A 111 2.66 -6.00 4.06
N ALA A 112 3.72 -5.56 3.40
CA ALA A 112 4.59 -6.43 2.60
C ALA A 112 5.31 -7.49 3.44
N LEU A 113 5.64 -7.19 4.71
CA LEU A 113 6.28 -8.17 5.60
C LEU A 113 5.33 -9.30 5.98
N ASP A 114 4.05 -9.00 6.21
CA ASP A 114 3.06 -10.04 6.52
C ASP A 114 2.83 -10.95 5.31
N VAL A 115 2.82 -10.39 4.09
CA VAL A 115 2.75 -11.17 2.85
C VAL A 115 3.98 -12.05 2.70
N ALA A 116 5.19 -11.51 2.95
CA ALA A 116 6.43 -12.26 2.84
C ALA A 116 6.55 -13.40 3.88
N GLU A 117 6.07 -13.20 5.11
CA GLU A 117 6.11 -14.21 6.18
C GLU A 117 5.25 -15.44 5.87
N LYS A 118 4.17 -15.30 5.10
CA LYS A 118 3.37 -16.46 4.65
C LYS A 118 4.18 -17.42 3.77
N GLY A 119 5.21 -16.91 3.09
CA GLY A 119 6.07 -17.66 2.19
C GLY A 119 5.36 -18.05 0.89
N GLY A 120 6.11 -18.14 -0.20
CA GLY A 120 5.61 -18.61 -1.50
C GLY A 120 4.51 -17.71 -2.09
N ILE A 121 4.91 -16.77 -2.94
CA ILE A 121 3.97 -15.93 -3.69
C ILE A 121 4.42 -15.84 -5.15
N THR A 122 3.45 -15.92 -6.06
CA THR A 122 3.67 -15.82 -7.51
C THR A 122 3.80 -14.37 -7.96
N LEU A 123 4.34 -14.15 -9.16
CA LEU A 123 4.49 -12.80 -9.73
C LEU A 123 3.13 -12.16 -10.03
N GLU A 124 2.14 -12.99 -10.35
CA GLU A 124 0.76 -12.64 -10.58
C GLU A 124 0.11 -12.13 -9.29
N GLU A 125 0.17 -12.89 -8.20
CA GLU A 125 -0.38 -12.50 -6.90
C GLU A 125 0.27 -11.22 -6.37
N VAL A 126 1.60 -11.06 -6.49
CA VAL A 126 2.27 -9.78 -6.15
C VAL A 126 1.77 -8.64 -7.02
N GLY A 127 1.54 -8.89 -8.31
CA GLY A 127 0.99 -7.92 -9.24
C GLY A 127 -0.40 -7.47 -8.83
N GLU A 128 -1.25 -8.40 -8.42
CA GLU A 128 -2.58 -8.11 -7.88
C GLU A 128 -2.50 -7.26 -6.62
N ILE A 129 -1.66 -7.64 -5.64
CA ILE A 129 -1.48 -6.91 -4.37
C ILE A 129 -0.98 -5.48 -4.57
N MET A 130 -0.10 -5.24 -5.53
CA MET A 130 0.51 -3.92 -5.75
C MET A 130 -0.12 -3.13 -6.89
N ASN A 131 -1.18 -3.66 -7.52
CA ASN A 131 -1.76 -3.13 -8.75
C ASN A 131 -0.70 -2.85 -9.84
N LEU A 132 0.12 -3.85 -10.11
CA LEU A 132 1.16 -3.86 -11.12
C LEU A 132 0.96 -5.04 -12.07
N THR A 133 1.42 -4.89 -13.31
CA THR A 133 1.41 -6.04 -14.22
C THR A 133 2.43 -7.08 -13.77
N ARG A 134 2.15 -8.35 -14.03
CA ARG A 134 3.08 -9.46 -13.82
C ARG A 134 4.48 -9.17 -14.39
N GLU A 135 4.54 -8.67 -15.62
CA GLU A 135 5.81 -8.32 -16.26
C GLU A 135 6.55 -7.21 -15.52
N ARG A 136 5.84 -6.23 -14.97
CA ARG A 136 6.45 -5.19 -14.14
C ARG A 136 7.05 -5.77 -12.85
N ILE A 137 6.35 -6.70 -12.20
CA ILE A 137 6.88 -7.40 -11.01
C ILE A 137 8.13 -8.20 -11.38
N ARG A 138 8.10 -8.97 -12.47
CA ARG A 138 9.26 -9.72 -12.97
C ARG A 138 10.49 -8.82 -13.18
N GLN A 139 10.30 -7.62 -13.73
CA GLN A 139 11.39 -6.64 -13.91
C GLN A 139 11.92 -6.08 -12.60
N VAL A 140 11.06 -5.90 -11.60
CA VAL A 140 11.47 -5.46 -10.26
C VAL A 140 12.25 -6.57 -9.57
N GLU A 141 11.74 -7.81 -9.62
CA GLU A 141 12.40 -8.99 -9.08
C GLU A 141 13.79 -9.19 -9.71
N THR A 142 13.88 -9.20 -11.04
CA THR A 142 15.16 -9.39 -11.75
C THR A 142 16.20 -8.33 -11.33
N ARG A 143 15.78 -7.06 -11.23
CA ARG A 143 16.66 -5.97 -10.76
C ARG A 143 17.03 -6.11 -9.28
N GLY A 144 16.09 -6.57 -8.45
CA GLY A 144 16.32 -6.85 -7.05
C GLY A 144 17.36 -7.97 -6.85
N LEU A 145 17.21 -9.07 -7.58
CA LEU A 145 18.15 -10.20 -7.56
C LEU A 145 19.55 -9.79 -8.01
N MET A 146 19.68 -8.93 -9.03
CA MET A 146 20.99 -8.39 -9.43
C MET A 146 21.65 -7.61 -8.29
N LYS A 147 20.92 -6.68 -7.65
CA LYS A 147 21.45 -5.91 -6.51
C LYS A 147 21.83 -6.79 -5.32
N LEU A 148 21.07 -7.86 -5.06
CA LEU A 148 21.39 -8.80 -4.00
C LEU A 148 22.69 -9.56 -4.30
N ARG A 149 22.87 -10.03 -5.54
CA ARG A 149 24.12 -10.69 -5.96
C ARG A 149 25.32 -9.77 -5.80
N GLU A 150 25.23 -8.53 -6.29
CA GLU A 150 26.28 -7.53 -6.14
C GLU A 150 26.60 -7.28 -4.65
N ALA A 151 25.59 -7.16 -3.80
CA ALA A 151 25.79 -6.95 -2.37
C ALA A 151 26.41 -8.16 -1.64
N THR A 152 26.15 -9.39 -2.10
CA THR A 152 26.75 -10.61 -1.54
C THR A 152 28.16 -10.87 -2.05
N GLU A 153 28.46 -10.46 -3.29
CA GLU A 153 29.77 -10.64 -3.93
C GLU A 153 30.75 -9.50 -3.61
N ALA A 154 30.26 -8.33 -3.22
CA ALA A 154 31.10 -7.23 -2.77
C ALA A 154 31.80 -7.58 -1.46
N GLU A 155 33.14 -7.51 -1.43
CA GLU A 155 33.89 -7.56 -0.18
C GLU A 155 33.40 -6.46 0.77
N PRO A 156 33.24 -6.76 2.08
CA PRO A 156 32.74 -5.77 3.02
C PRO A 156 33.69 -4.56 3.05
N PRO A 157 33.15 -3.33 3.04
CA PRO A 157 33.97 -2.13 3.03
C PRO A 157 34.89 -2.12 4.25
N VAL A 158 36.16 -1.73 4.04
CA VAL A 158 37.24 -1.72 5.04
C VAL A 158 36.86 -0.95 6.33
N SER A 159 35.88 -0.03 6.26
CA SER A 159 35.34 0.71 7.41
C SER A 159 34.50 -0.11 8.39
N ALA A 160 34.08 -1.33 8.02
CA ALA A 160 33.40 -2.27 8.92
C ALA A 160 34.38 -3.03 9.85
N ARG A 161 35.69 -2.93 9.62
CA ARG A 161 36.73 -3.40 10.55
C ARG A 161 36.99 -2.32 11.59
N LYS A 162 36.09 -2.18 12.57
CA LYS A 162 36.44 -1.49 13.81
C LYS A 162 37.43 -2.39 14.57
N PRO A 163 38.56 -1.86 15.09
CA PRO A 163 39.55 -2.65 15.82
C PRO A 163 38.98 -3.32 17.07
#